data_AF-A0AAV2R837-F1
#
_entry.id   AF-A0AAV2R837-F1
#
_cell.length_a   1.000
_cell.length_b   1.000
_cell.length_c   1.000
_cell.angle_alpha   90.00
_cell.angle_beta   90.00
_cell.angle_gamma   90.00
#
_symmetry.space_group_name_H-M   'P 1'
#
loop_
_entity.id
_entity.type
_entity.pdbx_description
1 polymer ?
#
loop_
_entity_poly.entity_id
_entity_poly.type
_entity_poly.pdbx_seq_one_letter_code
_entity_poly.pdbx_strand_id
1 'polypeptide(L)'
;VEKAFDKVHHPALIYKIFTKFQLPELLCKTLVNFLQDRQIKIKHNGKFSRPFTPESGVPQGSVIGPMLYIMSINDAPKPSTSNEYNNNLRRNTDGNSQVDYYSEELNIYFADDNVIMVAGYREIGPQIPGTKDDTQFGCKKFRDLIQKSTYWEEGNRIKTNATKSKCMAFSPTEPKKNERWLSLYPDRNDPNDDRITYTNNHVILGITFDSKLTF
;
A
#
# COMPACT_ATOMS: atom_id res chain seq x y z
N VAL A 1 6.52 1.78 1.29
CA VAL A 1 6.42 2.87 0.28
C VAL A 1 7.81 3.49 -0.01
N GLU A 2 8.01 4.17 -1.15
CA GLU A 2 9.25 4.93 -1.45
C GLU A 2 9.13 6.42 -1.10
N LYS A 3 10.08 6.93 -0.28
CA LYS A 3 10.25 8.38 0.00
C LYS A 3 8.93 9.07 0.38
N ALA A 4 8.20 8.51 1.33
CA ALA A 4 6.84 8.90 1.68
C ALA A 4 6.66 10.40 1.92
N PHE A 5 7.55 11.01 2.71
CA PHE A 5 7.50 12.45 3.00
C PHE A 5 7.82 13.32 1.79
N ASP A 6 8.63 12.86 0.84
CA ASP A 6 9.02 13.64 -0.35
C ASP A 6 7.95 13.57 -1.45
N LYS A 7 6.98 12.65 -1.32
CA LYS A 7 6.00 12.32 -2.37
C LYS A 7 4.59 12.85 -2.12
N VAL A 8 4.35 13.53 -0.99
CA VAL A 8 3.03 14.10 -0.66
C VAL A 8 2.59 15.07 -1.77
N HIS A 9 1.51 14.71 -2.49
CA HIS A 9 1.01 15.52 -3.59
C HIS A 9 0.20 16.71 -3.07
N HIS A 10 0.77 17.92 -3.15
CA HIS A 10 0.16 19.13 -2.54
C HIS A 10 -1.26 19.40 -3.03
N PRO A 11 -1.58 19.40 -4.35
CA PRO A 11 -2.94 19.68 -4.80
C PRO A 11 -3.99 18.71 -4.23
N ALA A 12 -3.65 17.41 -4.19
CA ALA A 12 -4.54 16.41 -3.62
C ALA A 12 -4.72 16.59 -2.11
N LEU A 13 -3.65 16.87 -1.36
CA LEU A 13 -3.73 17.12 0.08
C LEU A 13 -4.54 18.38 0.39
N ILE A 14 -4.34 19.46 -0.37
CA ILE A 14 -5.10 20.71 -0.23
C ILE A 14 -6.60 20.45 -0.46
N TYR A 15 -6.94 19.72 -1.52
CA TYR A 15 -8.32 19.30 -1.76
C TYR A 15 -8.90 18.52 -0.57
N LYS A 16 -8.15 17.56 0.00
CA LYS A 16 -8.57 16.80 1.17
C LYS A 16 -8.76 17.70 2.40
N ILE A 17 -7.84 18.64 2.67
CA ILE A 17 -7.92 19.62 3.77
C ILE A 17 -9.25 20.38 3.73
N PHE A 18 -9.63 20.91 2.56
CA PHE A 18 -10.86 21.69 2.43
C PHE A 18 -12.15 20.87 2.37
N THR A 19 -12.10 19.66 1.80
CA THR A 19 -13.34 18.91 1.49
C THR A 19 -13.64 17.74 2.41
N LYS A 20 -12.64 17.22 3.15
CA LYS A 20 -12.77 15.95 3.90
C LYS A 20 -12.63 16.11 5.41
N PHE A 21 -11.83 17.06 5.89
CA PHE A 21 -11.48 17.15 7.32
C PHE A 21 -12.34 18.11 8.15
N GLN A 22 -13.21 18.90 7.52
CA GLN A 22 -14.15 19.82 8.22
C GLN A 22 -13.44 20.73 9.24
N LEU A 23 -12.25 21.20 8.92
CA LEU A 23 -11.43 22.04 9.79
C LEU A 23 -11.86 23.51 9.70
N PRO A 24 -11.63 24.31 10.75
CA PRO A 24 -11.83 25.75 10.70
C PRO A 24 -11.06 26.39 9.53
N GLU A 25 -11.65 27.36 8.86
CA GLU A 25 -11.08 28.00 7.66
C GLU A 25 -9.67 28.54 7.89
N LEU A 26 -9.44 29.17 9.05
CA LEU A 26 -8.13 29.70 9.41
C LEU A 26 -7.07 28.59 9.47
N LEU A 27 -7.41 27.43 10.05
CA LEU A 27 -6.50 26.29 10.13
C LEU A 27 -6.22 25.72 8.74
N CYS A 28 -7.25 25.59 7.88
CA CYS A 28 -7.06 25.19 6.49
C CYS A 28 -6.07 26.11 5.78
N LYS A 29 -6.25 27.44 5.88
CA LYS A 29 -5.33 28.42 5.30
C LYS A 29 -3.91 28.30 5.85
N THR A 30 -3.74 28.06 7.15
CA THR A 30 -2.42 27.85 7.75
C THR A 30 -1.73 26.60 7.18
N LEU A 31 -2.45 25.47 7.06
CA LEU A 31 -1.89 24.24 6.49
C LEU A 31 -1.54 24.40 5.02
N VAL A 32 -2.38 25.10 4.25
CA VAL A 32 -2.15 25.38 2.82
C VAL A 32 -0.95 26.30 2.62
N ASN A 33 -0.84 27.37 3.40
CA ASN A 33 0.32 28.26 3.41
C ASN A 33 1.60 27.53 3.83
N PHE A 34 1.47 26.52 4.69
CA PHE A 34 2.62 25.66 5.00
C PHE A 34 3.03 24.82 3.79
N LEU A 35 2.13 24.38 2.91
CA LEU A 35 2.46 23.53 1.77
C LEU A 35 2.96 24.32 0.55
N GLN A 36 2.29 25.44 0.22
CA GLN A 36 2.48 26.20 -1.01
C GLN A 36 3.55 27.30 -0.90
N ASP A 37 4.08 27.72 -2.06
CA ASP A 37 4.95 28.90 -2.24
C ASP A 37 6.19 28.97 -1.34
N ARG A 38 6.64 27.81 -0.84
CA ARG A 38 7.89 27.72 -0.08
C ARG A 38 9.08 27.63 -1.02
N GLN A 39 10.03 28.53 -0.82
CA GLN A 39 11.36 28.38 -1.41
C GLN A 39 12.31 27.73 -0.43
N ILE A 40 13.02 26.69 -0.88
CA ILE A 40 14.05 26.02 -0.09
C ILE A 40 15.41 26.10 -0.80
N LYS A 41 16.48 25.99 -0.01
CA LYS A 41 17.87 25.90 -0.47
C LYS A 41 18.52 24.71 0.23
N ILE A 42 19.34 23.96 -0.51
CA ILE A 42 20.09 22.84 0.05
C ILE A 42 21.50 23.33 0.38
N LYS A 43 21.97 23.07 1.61
CA LYS A 43 23.35 23.32 2.01
C LYS A 43 24.14 22.01 1.90
N HIS A 44 25.19 22.00 1.08
CA HIS A 44 26.09 20.86 0.93
C HIS A 44 27.54 21.36 0.89
N ASN A 45 28.41 20.79 1.74
CA ASN A 45 29.82 21.21 1.88
C ASN A 45 30.01 22.73 2.02
N GLY A 46 29.17 23.37 2.85
CA GLY A 46 29.23 24.81 3.10
C GLY A 46 28.67 25.71 1.99
N LYS A 47 28.28 25.15 0.83
CA LYS A 47 27.69 25.89 -0.29
C LYS A 47 26.18 25.69 -0.34
N PHE A 48 25.45 26.73 -0.72
CA PHE A 48 24.01 26.67 -0.92
C PHE A 48 23.66 26.46 -2.40
N SER A 49 22.61 25.68 -2.67
CA SER A 49 21.98 25.62 -3.98
C SER A 49 21.29 26.94 -4.33
N ARG A 50 20.90 27.08 -5.60
CA ARG A 50 19.86 28.07 -5.97
C ARG A 50 18.56 27.74 -5.22
N PRO A 51 17.78 28.74 -4.81
CA PRO A 51 16.46 28.50 -4.25
C PRO A 51 15.55 27.85 -5.29
N PHE A 52 14.71 26.93 -4.84
CA PHE A 52 13.70 26.29 -5.67
C PHE A 52 12.42 26.05 -4.84
N THR A 53 11.30 25.90 -5.54
CA THR A 53 9.99 25.61 -4.94
C THR A 53 9.69 24.13 -5.08
N PRO A 54 9.53 23.37 -3.97
CA PRO A 54 9.13 21.97 -4.04
C PRO A 54 7.69 21.83 -4.54
N GLU A 55 7.47 20.99 -5.55
CA GLU A 55 6.13 20.70 -6.11
C GLU A 55 5.41 19.57 -5.35
N SER A 56 6.12 18.87 -4.47
CA SER A 56 5.58 17.79 -3.64
C SER A 56 6.42 17.62 -2.37
N GLY A 57 5.82 16.90 -1.42
CA GLY A 57 6.44 16.52 -0.17
C GLY A 57 6.23 17.50 0.97
N VAL A 58 6.63 17.09 2.16
CA VAL A 58 6.64 17.92 3.37
C VAL A 58 8.07 17.96 3.94
N PRO A 59 8.48 19.05 4.60
CA PRO A 59 9.85 19.14 5.10
C PRO A 59 10.07 18.09 6.18
N GLN A 60 11.05 17.22 5.97
CA GLN A 60 11.49 16.27 6.97
C GLN A 60 12.04 17.04 8.19
N GLY A 61 11.67 16.59 9.39
CA GLY A 61 12.00 17.28 10.64
C GLY A 61 11.02 18.41 11.02
N SER A 62 10.02 18.72 10.18
CA SER A 62 8.93 19.62 10.61
C SER A 62 7.96 18.89 11.55
N VAL A 63 7.50 19.60 12.59
CA VAL A 63 6.56 19.05 13.60
C VAL A 63 5.24 18.62 12.95
N ILE A 64 4.75 19.37 11.95
CA ILE A 64 3.47 19.09 11.29
C ILE A 64 3.60 18.19 10.05
N GLY A 65 4.81 17.89 9.60
CA GLY A 65 5.06 17.01 8.44
C GLY A 65 4.41 15.62 8.60
N PRO A 66 4.61 14.91 9.72
CA PRO A 66 3.93 13.64 10.01
C PRO A 66 2.39 13.74 9.94
N MET A 67 1.80 14.79 10.48
CA MET A 67 0.35 14.99 10.46
C MET A 67 -0.18 15.21 9.04
N LEU A 68 0.51 16.04 8.25
CA LEU A 68 0.17 16.28 6.84
C LEU A 68 0.30 15.01 5.98
N TYR A 69 1.30 14.18 6.28
CA TYR A 69 1.44 12.88 5.64
C TYR A 69 0.26 11.96 5.97
N ILE A 70 -0.10 11.83 7.25
CA ILE A 70 -1.27 11.02 7.68
C ILE A 70 -2.56 11.53 7.02
N MET A 71 -2.77 12.85 6.97
CA MET A 71 -3.91 13.45 6.28
C MET A 71 -3.92 13.11 4.78
N SER A 72 -2.76 13.01 4.16
CA SER A 72 -2.64 12.66 2.74
C SER A 72 -3.05 11.23 2.43
N ILE A 73 -2.92 10.31 3.40
CA ILE A 73 -3.23 8.87 3.24
C ILE A 73 -4.50 8.42 3.97
N ASN A 74 -5.28 9.33 4.57
CA ASN A 74 -6.42 9.01 5.42
C ASN A 74 -7.56 8.24 4.71
N ASP A 75 -7.60 8.31 3.39
CA ASP A 75 -8.53 7.62 2.49
C ASP A 75 -7.92 6.36 1.84
N ALA A 76 -6.82 5.84 2.40
CA ALA A 76 -6.25 4.55 1.99
C ALA A 76 -7.27 3.41 2.09
N PRO A 77 -7.16 2.37 1.23
CA PRO A 77 -8.08 1.25 1.24
C PRO A 77 -8.15 0.60 2.62
N LYS A 78 -9.35 0.62 3.20
CA LYS A 78 -9.64 -0.07 4.46
C LYS A 78 -10.07 -1.51 4.17
N PRO A 79 -9.89 -2.43 5.14
CA PRO A 79 -10.48 -3.75 5.01
C PRO A 79 -11.99 -3.58 4.80
N SER A 80 -12.51 -4.28 3.78
CA SER A 80 -13.92 -4.58 3.62
C SER A 80 -14.47 -5.12 4.93
N THR A 81 -15.41 -4.40 5.53
CA THR A 81 -16.24 -5.00 6.59
C THR A 81 -16.86 -6.29 6.04
N SER A 82 -16.79 -7.37 6.81
CA SER A 82 -17.23 -8.73 6.45
C SER A 82 -18.60 -8.77 5.73
N ASN A 83 -19.49 -7.85 6.04
CA ASN A 83 -20.80 -7.69 5.40
C ASN A 83 -20.75 -7.32 3.90
N GLU A 84 -19.81 -6.49 3.43
CA GLU A 84 -19.73 -6.09 2.02
C GLU A 84 -19.19 -7.22 1.13
N TYR A 85 -18.20 -7.97 1.60
CA TYR A 85 -17.63 -9.08 0.84
C TYR A 85 -18.62 -10.24 0.69
N ASN A 86 -19.31 -10.59 1.78
CA ASN A 86 -20.34 -11.64 1.79
C ASN A 86 -21.51 -11.31 0.85
N ASN A 87 -21.91 -10.04 0.75
CA ASN A 87 -22.98 -9.61 -0.15
C ASN A 87 -22.58 -9.65 -1.64
N ASN A 88 -21.32 -9.35 -1.97
CA ASN A 88 -20.84 -9.40 -3.36
C ASN A 88 -20.59 -10.82 -3.87
N LEU A 89 -20.22 -11.76 -2.98
CA LEU A 89 -20.11 -13.18 -3.33
C LEU A 89 -21.47 -13.85 -3.51
N ARG A 90 -22.44 -13.57 -2.62
CA ARG A 90 -23.82 -14.07 -2.72
C ARG A 90 -24.53 -13.68 -4.02
N ARG A 91 -24.18 -12.53 -4.60
CA ARG A 91 -24.71 -12.08 -5.90
C ARG A 91 -24.15 -12.85 -7.10
N ASN A 92 -23.02 -13.55 -6.93
CA ASN A 92 -22.33 -14.26 -8.02
C ASN A 92 -22.47 -15.79 -7.97
N THR A 93 -23.16 -16.35 -6.97
CA THR A 93 -23.41 -17.79 -6.89
C THR A 93 -24.89 -18.08 -7.03
N ASP A 94 -25.25 -18.75 -8.13
CA ASP A 94 -26.56 -19.35 -8.33
C ASP A 94 -26.82 -20.41 -7.25
N GLY A 95 -27.57 -20.01 -6.23
CA GLY A 95 -28.53 -20.82 -5.47
C GLY A 95 -28.06 -22.02 -4.63
N ASN A 96 -26.88 -22.61 -4.79
CA ASN A 96 -26.63 -23.93 -4.18
C ASN A 96 -25.19 -24.22 -3.70
N SER A 97 -24.54 -23.25 -3.06
CA SER A 97 -23.35 -23.56 -2.26
C SER A 97 -23.36 -22.74 -0.97
N GLN A 98 -23.39 -23.43 0.15
CA GLN A 98 -23.13 -22.85 1.46
C GLN A 98 -21.65 -22.51 1.52
N VAL A 99 -21.33 -21.22 1.38
CA VAL A 99 -19.96 -20.72 1.34
C VAL A 99 -19.59 -20.16 2.71
N ASP A 100 -19.04 -21.03 3.58
CA ASP A 100 -18.43 -20.62 4.84
C ASP A 100 -16.95 -20.24 4.60
N TYR A 101 -16.70 -19.06 4.04
CA TYR A 101 -15.35 -18.48 4.00
C TYR A 101 -15.20 -17.44 5.11
N TYR A 102 -14.74 -17.88 6.29
CA TYR A 102 -14.09 -16.99 7.24
C TYR A 102 -12.82 -16.44 6.58
N SER A 103 -12.93 -15.26 5.98
CA SER A 103 -11.79 -14.54 5.40
C SER A 103 -11.54 -13.29 6.22
N GLU A 104 -10.93 -13.49 7.38
CA GLU A 104 -10.41 -12.39 8.17
C GLU A 104 -9.34 -11.64 7.37
N GLU A 105 -9.45 -10.32 7.36
CA GLU A 105 -8.46 -9.46 6.75
C GLU A 105 -8.06 -8.35 7.71
N LEU A 106 -6.77 -8.08 7.71
CA LEU A 106 -6.17 -7.05 8.52
C LEU A 106 -5.30 -6.21 7.59
N ASN A 107 -5.60 -4.92 7.52
CA ASN A 107 -4.80 -3.96 6.77
C ASN A 107 -4.43 -2.83 7.74
N ILE A 108 -3.15 -2.78 8.12
CA ILE A 108 -2.62 -1.83 9.10
C ILE A 108 -1.63 -0.92 8.40
N TYR A 109 -1.87 0.39 8.49
CA TYR A 109 -0.93 1.42 8.08
C TYR A 109 -0.20 1.97 9.31
N PHE A 110 1.12 1.95 9.28
CA PHE A 110 1.98 2.61 10.25
C PHE A 110 2.98 3.50 9.51
N ALA A 111 2.74 4.80 9.51
CA ALA A 111 3.45 5.74 8.65
C ALA A 111 3.46 5.23 7.20
N ASP A 112 4.63 4.94 6.63
CA ASP A 112 4.82 4.48 5.26
C ASP A 112 4.89 2.95 5.10
N ASP A 113 4.85 2.23 6.22
CA ASP A 113 4.73 0.79 6.27
C ASP A 113 3.25 0.37 6.26
N ASN A 114 2.97 -0.63 5.44
CA ASN A 114 1.64 -1.24 5.34
C ASN A 114 1.78 -2.74 5.56
N VAL A 115 0.99 -3.29 6.49
CA VAL A 115 0.90 -4.73 6.77
C VAL A 115 -0.48 -5.22 6.41
N ILE A 116 -0.52 -6.10 5.41
CA ILE A 116 -1.73 -6.76 4.94
C ILE A 116 -1.66 -8.25 5.30
N MET A 117 -2.64 -8.73 6.07
CA MET A 117 -2.84 -10.15 6.37
C MET A 117 -4.23 -10.57 5.90
N VAL A 118 -4.30 -11.73 5.25
CA VAL A 118 -5.56 -12.31 4.78
C VAL A 118 -5.56 -13.80 5.07
N ALA A 119 -6.59 -14.27 5.77
CA ALA A 119 -6.87 -15.69 5.91
C ALA A 119 -7.74 -16.17 4.74
N GLY A 120 -7.36 -17.29 4.13
CA GLY A 120 -8.14 -17.88 3.06
C GLY A 120 -7.49 -19.13 2.47
N TYR A 121 -8.29 -19.87 1.70
CA TYR A 121 -7.78 -21.02 0.97
C TYR A 121 -6.91 -20.58 -0.19
N ARG A 122 -5.84 -21.33 -0.42
CA ARG A 122 -4.98 -21.09 -1.59
C ARG A 122 -5.74 -21.48 -2.85
N GLU A 123 -5.70 -20.59 -3.83
CA GLU A 123 -6.27 -20.78 -5.15
C GLU A 123 -5.17 -20.62 -6.21
N ILE A 124 -5.31 -21.34 -7.32
CA ILE A 124 -4.43 -21.15 -8.47
C ILE A 124 -4.54 -19.70 -8.94
N GLY A 125 -3.40 -19.03 -9.09
CA GLY A 125 -3.37 -17.63 -9.53
C GLY A 125 -3.59 -17.44 -11.01
N PRO A 126 -4.08 -16.26 -11.42
CA PRO A 126 -4.16 -15.93 -12.84
C PRO A 126 -2.74 -15.95 -13.43
N GLN A 127 -2.60 -16.55 -14.60
CA GLN A 127 -1.38 -16.43 -15.39
C GLN A 127 -1.24 -15.00 -15.86
N ILE A 128 -0.06 -14.41 -15.67
CA ILE A 128 0.22 -13.08 -16.18
C ILE A 128 0.66 -13.21 -17.64
N PRO A 129 0.08 -12.44 -18.58
CA PRO A 129 0.50 -12.49 -19.97
C PRO A 129 2.01 -12.30 -20.14
N GLY A 130 2.64 -13.14 -20.94
CA GLY A 130 4.10 -13.10 -21.18
C GLY A 130 4.94 -13.85 -20.15
N THR A 131 4.35 -14.48 -19.13
CA THR A 131 5.07 -15.39 -18.21
C THR A 131 4.93 -16.85 -18.65
N LYS A 132 5.99 -17.64 -18.45
CA LYS A 132 5.99 -19.09 -18.72
C LYS A 132 5.50 -19.81 -17.47
N ASP A 133 4.25 -20.28 -17.48
CA ASP A 133 3.64 -21.24 -16.53
C ASP A 133 3.48 -20.87 -15.04
N ASP A 134 3.85 -19.67 -14.61
CA ASP A 134 3.89 -19.34 -13.19
C ASP A 134 2.64 -18.59 -12.69
N THR A 135 2.02 -19.11 -11.63
CA THR A 135 0.83 -18.50 -11.01
C THR A 135 1.19 -17.72 -9.76
N GLN A 136 0.52 -16.60 -9.54
CA GLN A 136 0.81 -15.70 -8.41
C GLN A 136 0.49 -16.31 -7.05
N PHE A 137 1.33 -15.99 -6.06
CA PHE A 137 1.20 -16.39 -4.66
C PHE A 137 -0.12 -15.94 -4.00
N GLY A 138 -0.60 -16.70 -3.01
CA GLY A 138 -1.69 -16.32 -2.12
C GLY A 138 -3.10 -16.68 -2.62
N CYS A 139 -4.11 -16.40 -1.80
CA CYS A 139 -5.52 -16.56 -2.18
C CYS A 139 -5.98 -15.39 -3.08
N LYS A 140 -7.09 -15.56 -3.79
CA LYS A 140 -7.63 -14.51 -4.67
C LYS A 140 -7.83 -13.18 -3.93
N LYS A 141 -8.46 -13.23 -2.75
CA LYS A 141 -8.73 -12.06 -1.92
C LYS A 141 -7.46 -11.28 -1.55
N PHE A 142 -6.38 -11.99 -1.21
CA PHE A 142 -5.08 -11.37 -0.92
C PHE A 142 -4.55 -10.60 -2.13
N ARG A 143 -4.59 -11.22 -3.32
CA ARG A 143 -4.14 -10.56 -4.56
C ARG A 143 -4.98 -9.33 -4.89
N ASP A 144 -6.30 -9.43 -4.79
CA ASP A 144 -7.24 -8.33 -5.05
C ASP A 144 -6.98 -7.14 -4.11
N LEU A 145 -6.73 -7.40 -2.82
CA LEU A 145 -6.45 -6.37 -1.82
C LEU A 145 -5.09 -5.66 -2.06
N ILE A 146 -4.07 -6.43 -2.46
CA ILE A 146 -2.76 -5.87 -2.82
C ILE A 146 -2.89 -4.98 -4.05
N GLN A 147 -3.60 -5.43 -5.09
CA GLN A 147 -3.84 -4.63 -6.29
C GLN A 147 -4.60 -3.34 -5.97
N LYS A 148 -5.70 -3.45 -5.21
CA LYS A 148 -6.50 -2.29 -4.79
C LYS A 148 -5.64 -1.27 -4.02
N SER A 149 -4.78 -1.74 -3.12
CA SER A 149 -3.85 -0.90 -2.36
C SER A 149 -2.83 -0.23 -3.28
N THR A 150 -2.21 -1.00 -4.17
CA THR A 150 -1.18 -0.51 -5.10
C THR A 150 -1.72 0.54 -6.07
N TYR A 151 -2.88 0.30 -6.68
CA TYR A 151 -3.50 1.29 -7.60
C TYR A 151 -3.94 2.56 -6.87
N TRP A 152 -4.44 2.44 -5.63
CA TRP A 152 -4.76 3.61 -4.83
C TRP A 152 -3.51 4.42 -4.50
N GLU A 153 -2.41 3.76 -4.12
CA GLU A 153 -1.13 4.41 -3.84
C GLU A 153 -0.64 5.16 -5.08
N GLU A 154 -0.61 4.50 -6.23
CA GLU A 154 -0.17 5.10 -7.48
C GLU A 154 -1.04 6.30 -7.89
N GLY A 155 -2.36 6.18 -7.76
CA GLY A 155 -3.30 7.28 -7.99
C GLY A 155 -3.05 8.48 -7.07
N ASN A 156 -2.50 8.25 -5.88
CA ASN A 156 -2.07 9.29 -4.93
C ASN A 156 -0.59 9.70 -5.12
N ARG A 157 0.07 9.26 -6.20
CA ARG A 157 1.50 9.47 -6.50
C ARG A 157 2.45 8.88 -5.46
N ILE A 158 1.98 7.88 -4.74
CA ILE A 158 2.75 7.08 -3.80
C ILE A 158 3.26 5.86 -4.57
N LYS A 159 4.58 5.66 -4.59
CA LYS A 159 5.17 4.48 -5.24
C LYS A 159 5.48 3.42 -4.20
N THR A 160 5.00 2.20 -4.42
CA THR A 160 5.41 1.04 -3.63
C THR A 160 6.73 0.46 -4.12
N ASN A 161 7.57 0.06 -3.17
CA ASN A 161 8.88 -0.51 -3.45
C ASN A 161 8.78 -2.04 -3.44
N ALA A 162 8.63 -2.66 -4.60
CA ALA A 162 8.51 -4.11 -4.71
C ALA A 162 9.69 -4.88 -4.10
N THR A 163 10.92 -4.34 -4.20
CA THR A 163 12.13 -5.01 -3.67
C THR A 163 12.17 -5.06 -2.14
N LYS A 164 11.62 -4.04 -1.47
CA LYS A 164 11.52 -3.95 -0.01
C LYS A 164 10.25 -4.61 0.51
N SER A 165 9.18 -4.64 -0.29
CA SER A 165 7.97 -5.38 0.04
C SER A 165 8.24 -6.89 0.06
N LYS A 166 7.66 -7.58 1.04
CA LYS A 166 7.80 -9.03 1.23
C LYS A 166 6.43 -9.65 1.43
N CYS A 167 6.25 -10.86 0.94
CA CYS A 167 5.08 -11.67 1.24
C CYS A 167 5.49 -12.96 1.96
N MET A 168 4.64 -13.43 2.87
CA MET A 168 4.84 -14.63 3.67
C MET A 168 3.52 -15.40 3.74
N ALA A 169 3.60 -16.72 3.90
CA ALA A 169 2.46 -17.59 4.17
C ALA A 169 2.70 -18.32 5.47
N PHE A 170 1.66 -18.36 6.30
CA PHE A 170 1.56 -19.25 7.44
C PHE A 170 0.68 -20.42 7.01
N SER A 171 1.30 -21.48 6.49
CA SER A 171 0.61 -22.65 5.92
C SER A 171 1.43 -23.91 6.19
N PRO A 172 0.79 -25.05 6.50
CA PRO A 172 1.47 -26.34 6.62
C PRO A 172 2.19 -26.75 5.33
N THR A 173 1.66 -26.31 4.18
CA THR A 173 2.21 -26.60 2.87
C THR A 173 2.87 -25.35 2.30
N GLU A 174 4.16 -25.43 1.99
CA GLU A 174 4.87 -24.33 1.35
C GLU A 174 4.37 -24.09 -0.09
N PRO A 175 4.42 -22.84 -0.57
CA PRO A 175 4.20 -22.54 -1.98
C PRO A 175 5.25 -23.24 -2.85
N LYS A 176 4.82 -23.72 -4.02
CA LYS A 176 5.72 -24.28 -5.02
C LYS A 176 6.71 -23.19 -5.46
N LYS A 177 7.94 -23.58 -5.78
CA LYS A 177 9.04 -22.64 -6.10
C LYS A 177 8.66 -21.61 -7.17
N ASN A 178 7.85 -22.03 -8.13
CA ASN A 178 7.44 -21.25 -9.29
C ASN A 178 6.22 -20.33 -9.00
N GLU A 179 5.64 -20.42 -7.80
CA GLU A 179 4.52 -19.60 -7.33
C GLU A 179 4.93 -18.65 -6.19
N ARG A 180 6.23 -18.39 -6.02
CA ARG A 180 6.82 -17.61 -4.90
C ARG A 180 6.97 -16.12 -5.21
N TRP A 181 6.02 -15.56 -5.95
CA TRP A 181 6.04 -14.15 -6.33
C TRP A 181 4.61 -13.62 -6.53
N LEU A 182 4.49 -12.29 -6.46
CA LEU A 182 3.24 -11.57 -6.66
C LEU A 182 3.52 -10.31 -7.48
N SER A 183 2.77 -10.07 -8.55
CA SER A 183 2.87 -8.83 -9.32
C SER A 183 2.08 -7.72 -8.64
N LEU A 184 2.65 -6.52 -8.60
CA LEU A 184 1.93 -5.32 -8.18
C LEU A 184 0.95 -4.82 -9.25
N TYR A 185 1.24 -5.08 -10.52
CA TYR A 185 0.47 -4.57 -11.66
C TYR A 185 0.24 -5.66 -12.74
N PRO A 186 -0.50 -6.73 -12.43
CA PRO A 186 -0.60 -7.90 -13.31
C PRO A 186 -1.27 -7.63 -14.66
N ASP A 187 -2.07 -6.57 -14.76
CA ASP A 187 -2.75 -6.16 -16.00
C ASP A 187 -1.87 -5.31 -16.92
N ARG A 188 -0.70 -4.87 -16.43
CA ARG A 188 0.28 -4.16 -17.24
C ARG A 188 1.19 -5.22 -17.84
N ASN A 189 1.17 -5.36 -19.16
CA ASN A 189 2.12 -6.19 -19.91
C ASN A 189 3.54 -5.58 -19.83
N ASP A 190 4.08 -5.41 -18.63
CA ASP A 190 5.36 -4.79 -18.32
C ASP A 190 6.43 -5.87 -18.12
N PRO A 191 7.44 -5.95 -18.99
CA PRO A 191 8.55 -6.87 -18.82
C PRO A 191 9.41 -6.57 -17.58
N ASN A 192 9.29 -5.38 -16.99
CA ASN A 192 9.95 -4.97 -15.73
C ASN A 192 8.99 -5.00 -14.52
N ASP A 193 7.91 -5.79 -14.60
CA ASP A 193 6.92 -6.00 -13.54
C ASP A 193 7.51 -5.93 -12.12
N ASP A 194 7.02 -4.98 -11.34
CA ASP A 194 7.39 -4.78 -9.94
C ASP A 194 6.84 -5.96 -9.12
N ARG A 195 7.69 -6.98 -8.92
CA ARG A 195 7.32 -8.24 -8.24
C ARG A 195 7.72 -8.24 -6.77
N ILE A 196 6.76 -8.58 -5.92
CA ILE A 196 7.01 -8.95 -4.53
C ILE A 196 7.48 -10.40 -4.49
N THR A 197 8.53 -10.65 -3.72
CA THR A 197 9.10 -11.99 -3.50
C THR A 197 8.61 -12.60 -2.20
N TYR A 198 8.35 -13.91 -2.25
CA TYR A 198 8.03 -14.69 -1.06
C TYR A 198 9.26 -14.90 -0.18
N THR A 199 9.07 -14.80 1.13
CA THR A 199 10.07 -15.11 2.16
C THR A 199 9.47 -16.03 3.22
N ASN A 200 10.32 -16.86 3.82
CA ASN A 200 9.93 -17.69 4.95
C ASN A 200 9.95 -16.91 6.26
N ASN A 201 10.78 -15.87 6.37
CA ASN A 201 10.85 -15.05 7.57
C ASN A 201 10.94 -13.55 7.24
N HIS A 202 10.49 -12.73 8.19
CA HIS A 202 10.58 -11.29 8.08
C HIS A 202 10.50 -10.63 9.45
N VAL A 203 11.17 -9.47 9.59
CA VAL A 203 11.11 -8.66 10.80
C VAL A 203 10.12 -7.54 10.58
N ILE A 204 9.08 -7.47 11.41
CA ILE A 204 8.08 -6.40 11.39
C ILE A 204 8.13 -5.73 12.77
N LEU A 205 8.43 -4.42 12.79
CA LEU A 205 8.48 -3.64 14.04
C LEU A 205 9.40 -4.25 15.13
N GLY A 206 10.50 -4.89 14.72
CA GLY A 206 11.46 -5.53 15.63
C GLY A 206 11.08 -6.96 16.06
N ILE A 207 9.91 -7.47 15.66
CA ILE A 207 9.48 -8.85 15.92
C ILE A 207 9.78 -9.71 14.69
N THR A 208 10.47 -10.83 14.89
CA THR A 208 10.76 -11.78 13.81
C THR A 208 9.60 -12.76 13.68
N PHE A 209 9.02 -12.82 12.50
CA PHE A 209 8.03 -13.81 12.11
C PHE A 209 8.69 -14.87 11.24
N ASP A 210 8.44 -16.15 11.52
CA ASP A 210 8.74 -17.27 10.63
C ASP A 210 7.43 -17.94 10.19
N SER A 211 7.41 -18.40 8.94
CA SER A 211 6.38 -19.19 8.27
C SER A 211 5.88 -20.39 9.10
N LYS A 212 6.72 -20.92 10.00
CA LYS A 212 6.41 -22.04 10.89
C LYS A 212 5.80 -21.63 12.23
N LEU A 213 5.67 -20.33 12.51
CA LEU A 213 5.22 -19.80 13.80
C LEU A 213 6.02 -20.34 15.00
N THR A 214 7.30 -20.63 14.80
CA THR A 214 8.23 -20.92 15.89
C THR A 214 8.59 -19.58 16.54
N PHE A 215 7.92 -19.27 17.65
CA PHE A 215 8.19 -18.08 18.47
C PHE A 215 9.48 -18.25 19.28
#